data_AF-A0A5N3WH46-F1
#
_entry.id   AF-A0A5N3WH46-F1
#
_cell.length_a   1.000
_cell.length_b   1.000
_cell.length_c   1.000
_cell.angle_alpha   90.00
_cell.angle_beta   90.00
_cell.angle_gamma   90.00
#
_symmetry.space_group_name_H-M   'P 1'
#
loop_
_entity.id
_entity.type
_entity.pdbx_description
1 polymer ?
#
loop_
_entity_poly.entity_id
_entity_poly.type
_entity_poly.pdbx_seq_one_letter_code
_entity_poly.pdbx_strand_id
1 'polypeptide(L)'
;MAHLDSEVKEECLREDLRFYFMNPCEKFRARQQIPWKMGLQILKIVMVTTQLVRFGLSNQLVVAFKEENTAAFKHLFLKGYSGSDEDDYSCSVYTQEDTYDSIFFAINQFHRLRNLSLGTLGYGESEDNRIALKVCKQHYKKGTMFPSNETLNIDSDIEIDCIHLDLEALSKDTQDWKNSSFFRLEFYRLLQVDISFQLKGIDLQTIHSRELPDCYVFQNMIVFDNKAHSGKIKIYFNSDAKIEECKDLKISGSIQKNTQYVLVFDAFVIVICLASLILCTRSIVLALRLRKRFLKFFLEKYKRHVCNADQREFINQWYILVIISDLLTISGSVLKMEIKAKNLTNYNLCSILLGTSTLFVWVGVIRYLGYFQAYNVLILTMQASLPKVLRFCACAGMIYLGYTFCGWIVLGPYHNKFENLNTVAECLFSLVNGDDMYATFAHIQQKSHLVWLFSRLYLYSFISLFIYMILSLFIALITDSYDTIKKYQQNGFPATDLQEFLKECSSKEKCQEESPAFLSSICCLRRNRSGCYQRWPWVKLA
;
A
#
# COMPACT_ATOMS: atom_id res chain seq x y z
N MET A 1 -50.49 30.37 19.91
CA MET A 1 -50.31 29.07 19.21
C MET A 1 -48.91 28.88 18.63
N ALA A 2 -48.34 29.85 17.88
CA ALA A 2 -47.01 29.69 17.26
C ALA A 2 -45.82 29.47 18.24
N HIS A 3 -45.90 30.00 19.47
CA HIS A 3 -44.85 29.84 20.48
C HIS A 3 -44.79 28.42 21.06
N LEU A 4 -45.95 27.87 21.44
CA LEU A 4 -46.09 26.52 21.98
C LEU A 4 -45.65 25.46 20.93
N ASP A 5 -45.98 25.69 19.67
CA ASP A 5 -45.63 24.83 18.55
C ASP A 5 -44.11 24.87 18.21
N SER A 6 -43.41 25.92 18.63
CA SER A 6 -41.95 26.08 18.51
C SER A 6 -41.20 25.42 19.67
N GLU A 7 -41.76 25.44 20.89
CA GLU A 7 -41.21 24.76 22.07
C GLU A 7 -41.30 23.24 21.94
N VAL A 8 -42.45 22.70 21.50
CA VAL A 8 -42.61 21.26 21.25
C VAL A 8 -41.65 20.76 20.15
N LYS A 9 -41.41 21.57 19.10
CA LYS A 9 -40.43 21.25 18.05
C LYS A 9 -39.00 21.26 18.55
N GLU A 10 -38.69 22.12 19.52
CA GLU A 10 -37.36 22.20 20.15
C GLU A 10 -37.08 20.95 20.98
N GLU A 11 -38.02 20.56 21.85
CA GLU A 11 -37.88 19.39 22.72
C GLU A 11 -37.73 18.11 21.89
N CYS A 12 -38.58 17.93 20.86
CA CYS A 12 -38.48 16.79 19.94
C CYS A 12 -37.12 16.76 19.20
N LEU A 13 -36.62 17.91 18.73
CA LEU A 13 -35.32 17.97 18.07
C LEU A 13 -34.16 17.67 19.04
N ARG A 14 -34.26 18.15 20.29
CA ARG A 14 -33.27 17.93 21.34
C ARG A 14 -33.21 16.46 21.75
N GLU A 15 -34.36 15.78 21.88
CA GLU A 15 -34.42 14.33 22.11
C GLU A 15 -33.82 13.53 20.96
N ASP A 16 -34.14 13.89 19.70
CA ASP A 16 -33.58 13.25 18.51
C ASP A 16 -32.05 13.39 18.47
N LEU A 17 -31.52 14.56 18.85
CA LEU A 17 -30.09 14.84 18.94
C LEU A 17 -29.42 14.05 20.07
N ARG A 18 -30.01 14.06 21.28
CA ARG A 18 -29.50 13.31 22.43
C ARG A 18 -29.45 11.82 22.12
N PHE A 19 -30.51 11.29 21.51
CA PHE A 19 -30.52 9.91 21.06
C PHE A 19 -29.47 9.65 19.96
N TYR A 20 -29.24 10.56 19.02
CA TYR A 20 -28.21 10.37 17.99
C TYR A 20 -26.80 10.21 18.58
N PHE A 21 -26.42 11.09 19.52
CA PHE A 21 -25.06 11.12 20.09
C PHE A 21 -24.78 10.06 21.18
N MET A 22 -25.82 9.48 21.80
CA MET A 22 -25.64 8.40 22.79
C MET A 22 -24.90 7.17 22.26
N ASN A 23 -24.16 6.50 23.14
CA ASN A 23 -23.45 5.27 22.82
C ASN A 23 -24.40 4.10 22.51
N PRO A 24 -23.99 3.10 21.72
CA PRO A 24 -24.83 1.93 21.44
C PRO A 24 -25.25 1.17 22.70
N CYS A 25 -24.37 1.06 23.70
CA CYS A 25 -24.67 0.43 24.99
C CYS A 25 -25.69 1.24 25.81
N GLU A 26 -25.62 2.56 25.76
CA GLU A 26 -26.60 3.46 26.39
C GLU A 26 -27.94 3.40 25.67
N LYS A 27 -27.94 3.35 24.34
CA LYS A 27 -29.16 3.14 23.52
C LYS A 27 -29.86 1.82 23.87
N PHE A 28 -29.09 0.75 24.07
CA PHE A 28 -29.63 -0.52 24.52
C PHE A 28 -30.23 -0.40 25.93
N ARG A 29 -29.54 0.26 26.87
CA ARG A 29 -30.05 0.48 28.23
C ARG A 29 -31.31 1.37 28.26
N ALA A 30 -31.40 2.37 27.39
CA ALA A 30 -32.50 3.33 27.36
C ALA A 30 -33.77 2.82 26.64
N ARG A 31 -33.63 2.00 25.57
CA ARG A 31 -34.77 1.56 24.73
C ARG A 31 -34.85 0.05 24.49
N GLN A 32 -34.00 -0.76 25.14
CA GLN A 32 -33.87 -2.21 24.93
C GLN A 32 -33.71 -2.64 23.45
N GLN A 33 -33.20 -1.75 22.58
CA GLN A 33 -32.98 -2.07 21.17
C GLN A 33 -31.68 -2.85 20.98
N ILE A 34 -31.78 -4.13 20.62
CA ILE A 34 -30.64 -5.02 20.36
C ILE A 34 -29.68 -4.36 19.35
N PRO A 35 -28.37 -4.22 19.67
CA PRO A 35 -27.41 -3.50 18.82
C PRO A 35 -26.91 -4.35 17.64
N TRP A 36 -27.80 -4.72 16.72
CA TRP A 36 -27.50 -5.54 15.54
C TRP A 36 -26.35 -4.99 14.69
N LYS A 37 -26.19 -3.66 14.61
CA LYS A 37 -25.07 -3.02 13.91
C LYS A 37 -23.71 -3.39 14.50
N MET A 38 -23.61 -3.49 15.83
CA MET A 38 -22.35 -3.86 16.49
C MET A 38 -22.05 -5.34 16.26
N GLY A 39 -23.06 -6.21 16.41
CA GLY A 39 -22.92 -7.64 16.13
C GLY A 39 -22.49 -7.92 14.69
N LEU A 40 -23.09 -7.24 13.70
CA LEU A 40 -22.71 -7.37 12.29
C LEU A 40 -21.25 -6.95 12.04
N GLN A 41 -20.78 -5.87 12.66
CA GLN A 41 -19.40 -5.41 12.49
C GLN A 41 -18.39 -6.36 13.13
N ILE A 42 -18.70 -6.93 14.31
CA ILE A 42 -17.86 -7.96 14.95
C ILE A 42 -17.79 -9.19 14.04
N LEU A 43 -18.93 -9.65 13.52
CA LEU A 43 -18.98 -10.76 12.56
C LEU A 43 -18.14 -10.45 11.32
N LYS A 44 -18.25 -9.23 10.78
CA LYS A 44 -17.45 -8.78 9.63
C LYS A 44 -15.95 -8.85 9.90
N ILE A 45 -15.49 -8.38 11.08
CA ILE A 45 -14.06 -8.43 11.45
C ILE A 45 -13.53 -9.85 11.40
N VAL A 46 -14.24 -10.80 12.02
CA VAL A 46 -13.84 -12.22 12.03
C VAL A 46 -13.84 -12.80 10.62
N MET A 47 -14.88 -12.52 9.83
CA MET A 47 -15.04 -13.05 8.48
C MET A 47 -13.97 -12.53 7.51
N VAL A 48 -13.75 -11.21 7.46
CA VAL A 48 -12.74 -10.58 6.58
C VAL A 48 -11.33 -11.01 6.98
N THR A 49 -11.04 -11.10 8.28
CA THR A 49 -9.72 -11.58 8.74
C THR A 49 -9.49 -13.05 8.36
N THR A 50 -10.50 -13.90 8.54
CA THR A 50 -10.42 -15.32 8.14
C THR A 50 -10.26 -15.45 6.61
N GLN A 51 -10.94 -14.60 5.84
CA GLN A 51 -10.82 -14.54 4.39
C GLN A 51 -9.40 -14.17 3.94
N LEU A 52 -8.81 -13.15 4.58
CA LEU A 52 -7.45 -12.70 4.29
C LEU A 52 -6.42 -13.77 4.66
N VAL A 53 -6.52 -14.39 5.83
CA VAL A 53 -5.57 -15.44 6.25
C VAL A 53 -5.60 -16.62 5.29
N ARG A 54 -6.78 -17.10 4.90
CA ARG A 54 -6.89 -18.20 3.91
C ARG A 54 -6.33 -17.81 2.55
N PHE A 55 -6.62 -16.59 2.09
CA PHE A 55 -6.07 -16.09 0.83
C PHE A 55 -4.55 -15.91 0.89
N GLY A 56 -4.03 -15.39 2.00
CA GLY A 56 -2.61 -15.17 2.23
C GLY A 56 -1.80 -16.47 2.22
N LEU A 57 -2.31 -17.52 2.86
CA LEU A 57 -1.66 -18.85 2.84
C LEU A 57 -1.58 -19.43 1.42
N SER A 58 -2.67 -19.35 0.65
CA SER A 58 -2.69 -19.81 -0.75
C SER A 58 -1.76 -18.97 -1.62
N ASN A 59 -1.82 -17.64 -1.50
CA ASN A 59 -0.95 -16.74 -2.26
C ASN A 59 0.53 -16.91 -1.92
N GLN A 60 0.86 -17.19 -0.65
CA GLN A 60 2.24 -17.45 -0.23
C GLN A 60 2.83 -18.68 -0.93
N LEU A 61 2.05 -19.76 -1.08
CA LEU A 61 2.50 -20.96 -1.80
C LEU A 61 2.76 -20.64 -3.28
N VAL A 62 1.86 -19.87 -3.92
CA VAL A 62 2.02 -19.45 -5.33
C VAL A 62 3.27 -18.59 -5.52
N VAL A 63 3.52 -17.63 -4.63
CA VAL A 63 4.70 -16.75 -4.69
C VAL A 63 5.98 -17.56 -4.44
N ALA A 64 5.99 -18.42 -3.42
CA ALA A 64 7.13 -19.29 -3.12
C ALA A 64 7.47 -20.19 -4.33
N PHE A 65 6.47 -20.80 -4.97
CA PHE A 65 6.67 -21.60 -6.17
C PHE A 65 7.26 -20.76 -7.32
N LYS A 66 6.78 -19.53 -7.55
CA LYS A 66 7.36 -18.63 -8.57
C LYS A 66 8.81 -18.27 -8.26
N GLU A 67 9.11 -17.90 -7.01
CA GLU A 67 10.45 -17.48 -6.59
C GLU A 67 11.46 -18.64 -6.64
N GLU A 68 11.10 -19.81 -6.13
CA GLU A 68 11.94 -21.01 -6.17
C GLU A 68 12.24 -21.45 -7.60
N ASN A 69 11.24 -21.46 -8.49
CA ASN A 69 11.48 -21.76 -9.91
C ASN A 69 12.35 -20.69 -10.59
N THR A 70 12.15 -19.41 -10.27
CA THR A 70 12.99 -18.33 -10.83
C THR A 70 14.44 -18.49 -10.39
N ALA A 71 14.68 -18.81 -9.11
CA ALA A 71 16.02 -19.12 -8.61
C ALA A 71 16.63 -20.35 -9.29
N ALA A 72 15.86 -21.43 -9.46
CA ALA A 72 16.30 -22.62 -10.17
C ALA A 72 16.65 -22.31 -11.64
N PHE A 73 15.86 -21.48 -12.33
CA PHE A 73 16.14 -21.06 -13.69
C PHE A 73 17.41 -20.22 -13.80
N LYS A 74 17.68 -19.31 -12.84
CA LYS A 74 18.95 -18.58 -12.79
C LYS A 74 20.15 -19.54 -12.75
N HIS A 75 20.10 -20.56 -11.89
CA HIS A 75 21.16 -21.57 -11.81
C HIS A 75 21.27 -22.47 -13.06
N LEU A 76 20.16 -22.74 -13.76
CA LEU A 76 20.16 -23.58 -14.95
C LEU A 76 20.66 -22.83 -16.20
N PHE A 77 20.24 -21.58 -16.39
CA PHE A 77 20.48 -20.84 -17.63
C PHE A 77 21.65 -19.86 -17.57
N LEU A 78 22.04 -19.37 -16.39
CA LEU A 78 23.17 -18.44 -16.26
C LEU A 78 24.46 -19.18 -15.92
N LYS A 79 25.48 -19.03 -16.77
CA LYS A 79 26.81 -19.61 -16.56
C LYS A 79 27.46 -18.92 -15.35
N GLY A 80 27.84 -19.70 -14.33
CA GLY A 80 28.61 -19.19 -13.17
C GLY A 80 27.82 -18.37 -12.14
N TYR A 81 26.49 -18.50 -12.08
CA TYR A 81 25.68 -17.83 -11.07
C TYR A 81 26.01 -18.33 -9.65
N SER A 82 26.32 -17.40 -8.74
CA SER A 82 26.78 -17.68 -7.37
C SER A 82 25.66 -17.99 -6.37
N GLY A 83 24.39 -17.76 -6.73
CA GLY A 83 23.22 -17.93 -5.86
C GLY A 83 22.70 -16.64 -5.23
N SER A 84 23.41 -15.52 -5.38
CA SER A 84 22.97 -14.18 -4.99
C SER A 84 23.16 -13.20 -6.14
N ASP A 85 22.18 -12.35 -6.40
CA ASP A 85 22.31 -11.29 -7.40
C ASP A 85 23.36 -10.24 -6.96
N GLU A 86 24.09 -9.66 -7.93
CA GLU A 86 25.04 -8.57 -7.71
C GLU A 86 24.28 -7.23 -7.82
N ASP A 87 23.87 -6.68 -6.67
CA ASP A 87 22.98 -5.51 -6.57
C ASP A 87 21.61 -5.76 -7.25
N ASP A 88 21.46 -5.33 -8.52
CA ASP A 88 20.20 -5.39 -9.30
C ASP A 88 20.25 -6.35 -10.50
N TYR A 89 21.43 -6.90 -10.85
CA TYR A 89 21.61 -7.82 -11.98
C TYR A 89 22.10 -9.18 -11.50
N SER A 90 21.78 -10.24 -12.24
CA SER A 90 22.07 -11.60 -11.79
C SER A 90 23.55 -11.98 -11.92
N CYS A 91 24.20 -11.56 -13.00
CA CYS A 91 25.64 -11.71 -13.16
C CYS A 91 26.19 -10.70 -14.16
N SER A 92 27.51 -10.60 -14.25
CA SER A 92 28.16 -9.70 -15.20
C SER A 92 29.31 -10.37 -15.93
N VAL A 93 29.56 -9.90 -17.16
CA VAL A 93 30.57 -10.43 -18.06
C VAL A 93 31.45 -9.30 -18.59
N TYR A 94 32.75 -9.58 -18.73
CA TYR A 94 33.77 -8.58 -19.06
C TYR A 94 34.50 -8.86 -20.38
N THR A 95 34.39 -10.07 -20.94
CA THR A 95 35.07 -10.45 -22.18
C THR A 95 34.08 -10.83 -23.28
N GLN A 96 34.50 -10.66 -24.54
CA GLN A 96 33.68 -11.04 -25.69
C GLN A 96 33.47 -12.57 -25.74
N GLU A 97 34.52 -13.34 -25.46
CA GLU A 97 34.47 -14.80 -25.42
C GLU A 97 33.50 -15.30 -24.35
N ASP A 98 33.55 -14.75 -23.14
CA ASP A 98 32.63 -15.11 -22.06
C ASP A 98 31.18 -14.74 -22.41
N THR A 99 30.97 -13.68 -23.19
CA THR A 99 29.62 -13.28 -23.63
C THR A 99 29.05 -14.31 -24.60
N TYR A 100 29.84 -14.72 -25.60
CA TYR A 100 29.45 -15.80 -26.52
C TYR A 100 29.19 -17.10 -25.77
N ASP A 101 30.11 -17.48 -24.89
CA ASP A 101 30.00 -18.67 -24.06
C ASP A 101 28.73 -18.66 -23.22
N SER A 102 28.37 -17.52 -22.63
CA SER A 102 27.17 -17.38 -21.80
C SER A 102 25.88 -17.52 -22.62
N ILE A 103 25.83 -16.89 -23.80
CA ILE A 103 24.70 -17.02 -24.74
C ILE A 103 24.55 -18.48 -25.18
N PHE A 104 25.64 -19.10 -25.64
CA PHE A 104 25.61 -20.48 -26.10
C PHE A 104 25.35 -21.48 -24.98
N PHE A 105 25.81 -21.19 -23.76
CA PHE A 105 25.47 -21.98 -22.59
C PHE A 105 23.97 -21.99 -22.35
N ALA A 106 23.31 -20.82 -22.30
CA ALA A 106 21.86 -20.73 -22.09
C ALA A 106 21.07 -21.51 -23.15
N ILE A 107 21.46 -21.42 -24.43
CA ILE A 107 20.81 -22.13 -25.54
C ILE A 107 20.99 -23.66 -25.39
N ASN A 108 22.20 -24.12 -25.06
CA ASN A 108 22.47 -25.54 -24.85
C ASN A 108 21.72 -26.10 -23.63
N GLN A 109 21.60 -25.31 -22.56
CA GLN A 109 20.84 -25.68 -21.36
C GLN A 109 19.35 -25.81 -21.66
N PHE A 110 18.79 -24.90 -22.47
CA PHE A 110 17.42 -25.01 -22.94
C PHE A 110 17.19 -26.31 -23.74
N HIS A 111 18.10 -26.66 -24.65
CA HIS A 111 18.02 -27.90 -25.41
C HIS A 111 18.08 -29.15 -24.51
N ARG A 112 18.91 -29.15 -23.46
CA ARG A 112 19.12 -30.28 -22.55
C ARG A 112 18.19 -30.27 -21.32
N LEU A 113 17.25 -29.33 -21.23
CA LEU A 113 16.46 -29.07 -20.04
C LEU A 113 15.84 -30.34 -19.45
N ARG A 114 15.20 -31.18 -20.27
CA ARG A 114 14.53 -32.41 -19.82
C ARG A 114 15.44 -33.40 -19.08
N ASN A 115 16.73 -33.43 -19.40
CA ASN A 115 17.69 -34.36 -18.80
C ASN A 115 18.39 -33.75 -17.58
N LEU A 116 18.41 -32.42 -17.47
CA LEU A 116 19.16 -31.69 -16.44
C LEU A 116 18.28 -31.17 -15.30
N SER A 117 17.04 -30.78 -15.60
CA SER A 117 16.16 -30.18 -14.60
C SER A 117 15.63 -31.21 -13.61
N LEU A 118 15.66 -30.87 -12.33
CA LEU A 118 14.99 -31.64 -11.27
C LEU A 118 13.47 -31.39 -11.23
N GLY A 119 13.02 -30.25 -11.77
CA GLY A 119 11.61 -29.87 -11.81
C GLY A 119 10.84 -30.58 -12.91
N THR A 120 9.53 -30.76 -12.69
CA THR A 120 8.59 -31.23 -13.71
C THR A 120 8.27 -30.12 -14.70
N LEU A 121 9.23 -29.85 -15.60
CA LEU A 121 9.17 -28.79 -16.60
C LEU A 121 8.91 -29.36 -18.00
N GLY A 122 7.97 -28.75 -18.70
CA GLY A 122 7.73 -28.94 -20.12
C GLY A 122 8.15 -27.70 -20.90
N TYR A 123 8.28 -27.86 -22.21
CA TYR A 123 8.45 -26.71 -23.09
C TYR A 123 7.09 -26.05 -23.37
N GLY A 124 7.07 -24.71 -23.39
CA GLY A 124 5.92 -23.92 -23.82
C GLY A 124 5.89 -23.76 -25.34
N GLU A 125 4.70 -23.61 -25.90
CA GLU A 125 4.51 -23.28 -27.31
C GLU A 125 4.44 -21.75 -27.45
N SER A 126 5.20 -21.19 -28.39
CA SER A 126 5.10 -19.76 -28.75
C SER A 126 3.83 -19.49 -29.57
N GLU A 127 3.52 -18.22 -29.83
CA GLU A 127 2.33 -17.76 -30.59
C GLU A 127 2.17 -18.44 -31.97
N ASP A 128 3.27 -18.90 -32.58
CA ASP A 128 3.30 -19.64 -33.85
C ASP A 128 3.14 -21.18 -33.70
N ASN A 129 2.74 -21.67 -32.53
CA ASN A 129 2.69 -23.10 -32.15
C ASN A 129 4.05 -23.82 -32.30
N ARG A 130 5.16 -23.09 -32.29
CA ARG A 130 6.51 -23.64 -32.31
C ARG A 130 7.13 -23.63 -30.93
N ILE A 131 7.82 -24.71 -30.59
CA ILE A 131 8.67 -24.77 -29.41
C ILE A 131 10.04 -24.22 -29.82
N ALA A 132 10.17 -22.90 -29.70
CA ALA A 132 11.35 -22.18 -30.15
C ALA A 132 11.90 -21.29 -29.03
N LEU A 133 13.23 -21.21 -28.98
CA LEU A 133 13.93 -20.17 -28.24
C LEU A 133 14.18 -19.00 -29.19
N LYS A 134 13.73 -17.80 -28.81
CA LYS A 134 13.86 -16.57 -29.61
C LYS A 134 15.04 -15.76 -29.10
N VAL A 135 16.04 -15.54 -29.94
CA VAL A 135 17.17 -14.64 -29.66
C VAL A 135 17.02 -13.39 -30.50
N CYS A 136 17.04 -12.23 -29.87
CA CYS A 136 17.04 -10.94 -30.53
C CYS A 136 18.28 -10.15 -30.16
N LYS A 137 18.91 -9.50 -31.13
CA LYS A 137 19.98 -8.52 -30.89
C LYS A 137 19.48 -7.14 -31.28
N GLN A 138 19.79 -6.16 -30.44
CA GLN A 138 19.47 -4.75 -30.70
C GLN A 138 20.78 -4.00 -30.89
N HIS A 139 20.90 -3.29 -32.01
CA HIS A 139 22.10 -2.53 -32.32
C HIS A 139 21.76 -1.25 -33.10
N TYR A 140 22.68 -0.30 -33.08
CA TYR A 140 22.57 0.88 -33.93
C TYR A 140 22.69 0.50 -35.41
N LYS A 141 21.88 1.14 -36.27
CA LYS A 141 21.81 0.87 -37.72
C LYS A 141 23.12 1.18 -38.44
N LYS A 142 23.76 2.29 -38.09
CA LYS A 142 25.12 2.64 -38.51
C LYS A 142 25.95 2.97 -37.29
N GLY A 143 27.11 2.33 -37.17
CA GLY A 143 28.19 2.80 -36.32
C GLY A 143 29.48 2.62 -37.09
N THR A 144 30.32 3.65 -37.14
CA THR A 144 31.73 3.45 -37.50
C THR A 144 32.48 3.13 -36.23
N MET A 145 33.16 1.97 -36.18
CA MET A 145 34.08 1.63 -35.09
C MET A 145 35.04 2.80 -34.88
N PHE A 146 35.27 3.21 -33.63
CA PHE A 146 36.21 4.28 -33.27
C PHE A 146 37.52 4.10 -34.05
N PRO A 147 37.79 4.94 -35.05
CA PRO A 147 39.14 5.07 -35.53
C PRO A 147 39.92 5.81 -34.44
N SER A 148 41.23 5.69 -34.43
CA SER A 148 42.15 6.55 -33.68
C SER A 148 41.99 8.08 -33.95
N ASN A 149 40.98 8.47 -34.74
CA ASN A 149 40.71 9.83 -35.23
C ASN A 149 39.52 10.51 -34.52
N GLU A 150 39.03 9.99 -33.38
CA GLU A 150 38.01 10.62 -32.49
C GLU A 150 36.65 10.99 -33.12
N THR A 151 36.39 10.63 -34.39
CA THR A 151 35.12 10.90 -35.05
C THR A 151 34.18 9.71 -34.95
N LEU A 152 33.11 9.86 -34.17
CA LEU A 152 32.05 8.87 -34.00
C LEU A 152 30.80 9.34 -34.76
N ASN A 153 30.47 8.66 -35.87
CA ASN A 153 29.20 8.86 -36.57
C ASN A 153 28.30 7.65 -36.28
N ILE A 154 27.41 7.79 -35.30
CA ILE A 154 26.41 6.78 -34.95
C ILE A 154 25.03 7.31 -35.35
N ASP A 155 24.31 6.48 -36.09
CA ASP A 155 22.88 6.66 -36.30
C ASP A 155 22.14 6.14 -35.06
N SER A 156 21.36 7.01 -34.40
CA SER A 156 20.61 6.66 -33.19
C SER A 156 19.47 5.69 -33.45
N ASP A 157 19.12 5.44 -34.71
CA ASP A 157 18.09 4.47 -35.08
C ASP A 157 18.50 3.04 -34.66
N ILE A 158 17.60 2.37 -33.94
CA ILE A 158 17.79 1.02 -33.42
C ILE A 158 17.24 0.00 -34.43
N GLU A 159 18.05 -0.97 -34.78
CA GLU A 159 17.67 -2.14 -35.59
C GLU A 159 17.58 -3.37 -34.68
N ILE A 160 16.53 -4.18 -34.88
CA ILE A 160 16.26 -5.38 -34.10
C ILE A 160 16.24 -6.59 -35.03
N ASP A 161 17.25 -7.43 -34.90
CA ASP A 161 17.34 -8.70 -35.62
C ASP A 161 16.97 -9.83 -34.66
N CYS A 162 16.03 -10.70 -35.05
CA CYS A 162 15.62 -11.86 -34.25
C CYS A 162 15.74 -13.18 -35.04
N ILE A 163 16.14 -14.25 -34.35
CA ILE A 163 16.12 -15.62 -34.85
C ILE A 163 15.32 -16.52 -33.91
N HIS A 164 14.55 -17.45 -34.49
CA HIS A 164 13.81 -18.48 -33.76
C HIS A 164 14.54 -19.81 -33.92
N LEU A 165 14.95 -20.41 -32.80
CA LEU A 165 15.65 -21.68 -32.74
C LEU A 165 14.70 -22.77 -32.26
N ASP A 166 14.18 -23.56 -33.21
CA ASP A 166 13.32 -24.70 -32.95
C ASP A 166 14.09 -25.87 -32.31
N LEU A 167 13.42 -26.64 -31.45
CA LEU A 167 14.06 -27.77 -30.75
C LEU A 167 14.64 -28.83 -31.71
N GLU A 168 13.97 -29.07 -32.84
CA GLU A 168 14.43 -30.00 -33.88
C GLU A 168 15.68 -29.51 -34.60
N ALA A 169 15.80 -28.19 -34.82
CA ALA A 169 16.98 -27.59 -35.44
C ALA A 169 18.19 -27.65 -34.50
N LEU A 170 17.98 -27.47 -33.19
CA LEU A 170 19.02 -27.62 -32.16
C LEU A 170 19.52 -29.07 -32.04
N SER A 171 18.69 -30.06 -32.39
CA SER A 171 19.04 -31.49 -32.31
C SER A 171 19.87 -32.01 -33.49
N LYS A 172 19.82 -31.35 -34.66
CA LYS A 172 20.39 -31.87 -35.90
C LYS A 172 21.86 -31.52 -36.10
N ASP A 173 22.34 -30.34 -35.65
CA ASP A 173 23.76 -29.98 -35.74
C ASP A 173 24.18 -28.98 -34.64
N THR A 174 24.99 -29.41 -33.67
CA THR A 174 25.40 -28.57 -32.51
C THR A 174 26.37 -27.43 -32.85
N GLN A 175 26.91 -27.38 -34.07
CA GLN A 175 27.96 -26.42 -34.47
C GLN A 175 27.54 -25.44 -35.58
N ASP A 176 26.62 -25.81 -36.47
CA ASP A 176 26.30 -24.98 -37.64
C ASP A 176 25.53 -23.71 -37.28
N TRP A 177 24.62 -23.77 -36.31
CA TRP A 177 23.88 -22.59 -35.86
C TRP A 177 24.77 -21.59 -35.12
N LYS A 178 25.82 -22.05 -34.42
CA LYS A 178 26.80 -21.17 -33.75
C LYS A 178 27.57 -20.32 -34.75
N ASN A 179 27.81 -20.85 -35.95
CA ASN A 179 28.54 -20.18 -37.02
C ASN A 179 27.63 -19.35 -37.94
N SER A 180 26.33 -19.27 -37.65
CA SER A 180 25.42 -18.44 -38.43
C SER A 180 25.80 -16.95 -38.35
N SER A 181 25.60 -16.21 -39.44
CA SER A 181 25.90 -14.78 -39.52
C SER A 181 25.16 -13.95 -38.47
N PHE A 182 24.04 -14.46 -37.95
CA PHE A 182 23.26 -13.84 -36.89
C PHE A 182 24.08 -13.64 -35.61
N PHE A 183 24.81 -14.67 -35.15
CA PHE A 183 25.60 -14.62 -33.93
C PHE A 183 26.91 -13.85 -34.08
N ARG A 184 27.21 -13.26 -35.24
CA ARG A 184 28.34 -12.33 -35.34
C ARG A 184 27.95 -11.00 -34.68
N LEU A 185 28.25 -10.86 -33.38
CA LEU A 185 27.95 -9.67 -32.60
C LEU A 185 29.00 -8.59 -32.80
N GLU A 186 28.54 -7.41 -33.20
CA GLU A 186 29.36 -6.21 -33.33
C GLU A 186 29.24 -5.37 -32.05
N PHE A 187 30.07 -5.70 -31.04
CA PHE A 187 29.98 -5.11 -29.69
C PHE A 187 30.04 -3.58 -29.63
N TYR A 188 30.67 -2.92 -30.61
CA TYR A 188 30.78 -1.46 -30.67
C TYR A 188 29.44 -0.77 -30.98
N ARG A 189 28.49 -1.46 -31.61
CA ARG A 189 27.14 -0.95 -31.91
C ARG A 189 26.03 -1.71 -31.17
N LEU A 190 26.38 -2.75 -30.43
CA LEU A 190 25.45 -3.64 -29.72
C LEU A 190 24.93 -2.97 -28.46
N LEU A 191 23.62 -2.79 -28.38
CA LEU A 191 22.94 -2.25 -27.21
C LEU A 191 22.54 -3.35 -26.24
N GLN A 192 21.87 -4.39 -26.73
CA GLN A 192 21.47 -5.52 -25.90
C GLN A 192 21.21 -6.79 -26.72
N VAL A 193 21.27 -7.94 -26.05
CA VAL A 193 20.82 -9.24 -26.58
C VAL A 193 19.77 -9.82 -25.65
N ASP A 194 18.61 -10.15 -26.21
CA ASP A 194 17.47 -10.70 -25.49
C ASP A 194 17.27 -12.17 -25.90
N ILE A 195 17.28 -13.08 -24.92
CA ILE A 195 16.93 -14.49 -25.12
C ILE A 195 15.60 -14.74 -24.43
N SER A 196 14.58 -15.13 -25.19
CA SER A 196 13.23 -15.36 -24.68
C SER A 196 12.74 -16.76 -25.02
N PHE A 197 12.14 -17.43 -24.04
CA PHE A 197 11.57 -18.77 -24.20
C PHE A 197 10.49 -19.03 -23.16
N GLN A 198 9.59 -19.97 -23.46
CA GLN A 198 8.50 -20.34 -22.57
C GLN A 198 8.69 -21.74 -22.01
N LEU A 199 8.47 -21.90 -20.71
CA LEU A 199 8.45 -23.19 -20.02
C LEU A 199 7.09 -23.40 -19.36
N LYS A 200 6.65 -24.66 -19.27
CA LYS A 200 5.44 -25.05 -18.55
C LYS A 200 5.85 -25.81 -17.30
N GLY A 201 5.26 -25.49 -16.15
CA GLY A 201 5.45 -26.20 -14.90
C GLY A 201 4.11 -26.55 -14.26
N ILE A 202 4.10 -27.54 -13.38
CA ILE A 202 2.92 -27.92 -12.60
C ILE A 202 3.28 -27.80 -11.14
N ASP A 203 2.46 -27.09 -10.36
CA ASP A 203 2.64 -27.03 -8.91
C ASP A 203 1.92 -28.19 -8.22
N LEU A 204 2.70 -29.18 -7.79
CA LEU A 204 2.22 -30.34 -7.06
C LEU A 204 2.04 -30.08 -5.55
N GLN A 205 2.55 -28.97 -5.01
CA GLN A 205 2.46 -28.66 -3.58
C GLN A 205 1.00 -28.44 -3.15
N THR A 206 0.19 -27.85 -4.02
CA THR A 206 -1.27 -27.65 -3.87
C THR A 206 -2.07 -28.95 -3.62
N ILE A 207 -1.55 -30.11 -4.01
CA ILE A 207 -2.19 -31.40 -3.74
C ILE A 207 -2.24 -31.66 -2.24
N HIS A 208 -1.21 -31.23 -1.48
CA HIS A 208 -1.17 -31.38 -0.02
C HIS A 208 -2.21 -30.50 0.68
N SER A 209 -2.54 -29.34 0.11
CA SER A 209 -3.61 -28.46 0.60
C SER A 209 -5.02 -28.90 0.15
N ARG A 210 -5.13 -30.06 -0.54
CA ARG A 210 -6.38 -30.58 -1.12
C ARG A 210 -7.02 -29.59 -2.11
N GLU A 211 -6.20 -28.85 -2.84
CA GLU A 211 -6.60 -28.01 -3.96
C GLU A 211 -6.19 -28.69 -5.27
N LEU A 212 -6.78 -28.26 -6.38
CA LEU A 212 -6.37 -28.76 -7.70
C LEU A 212 -5.05 -28.08 -8.08
N PRO A 213 -4.08 -28.82 -8.66
CA PRO A 213 -2.83 -28.24 -9.08
C PRO A 213 -3.03 -27.29 -10.25
N ASP A 214 -2.33 -26.16 -10.16
CA ASP A 214 -2.31 -25.15 -11.19
C ASP A 214 -1.14 -25.38 -12.15
N CYS A 215 -1.41 -25.12 -13.44
CA CYS A 215 -0.39 -25.16 -14.47
C CYS A 215 0.17 -23.74 -14.64
N TYR A 216 1.48 -23.65 -14.69
CA TYR A 216 2.19 -22.38 -14.85
C TYR A 216 2.87 -22.33 -16.20
N VAL A 217 2.72 -21.21 -16.91
CA VAL A 217 3.50 -20.87 -18.10
C VAL A 217 4.48 -19.78 -17.70
N PHE A 218 5.75 -20.15 -17.60
CA PHE A 218 6.86 -19.23 -17.32
C PHE A 218 7.38 -18.63 -18.61
N GLN A 219 7.23 -17.31 -18.75
CA GLN A 219 7.84 -16.51 -19.79
C GLN A 219 9.20 -16.03 -19.28
N ASN A 220 10.26 -16.70 -19.72
CA ASN A 220 11.62 -16.41 -19.28
C ASN A 220 12.31 -15.49 -20.30
N MET A 221 13.03 -14.50 -19.79
CA MET A 221 13.80 -13.54 -20.57
C MET A 221 15.17 -13.33 -19.93
N ILE A 222 16.23 -13.54 -20.71
CA ILE A 222 17.61 -13.24 -20.35
C ILE A 222 18.03 -12.02 -21.16
N VAL A 223 18.43 -10.94 -20.48
CA VAL A 223 18.82 -9.68 -21.11
C VAL A 223 20.29 -9.44 -20.84
N PHE A 224 21.10 -9.36 -21.91
CA PHE A 224 22.48 -8.92 -21.87
C PHE A 224 22.52 -7.43 -22.21
N ASP A 225 22.65 -6.57 -21.20
CA ASP A 225 22.64 -5.11 -21.35
C ASP A 225 24.06 -4.56 -21.54
N ASN A 226 24.29 -3.90 -22.67
CA ASN A 226 25.52 -3.21 -23.04
C ASN A 226 25.29 -1.72 -23.35
N LYS A 227 24.15 -1.13 -22.97
CA LYS A 227 23.80 0.28 -23.28
C LYS A 227 24.84 1.29 -22.81
N ALA A 228 25.51 1.01 -21.69
CA ALA A 228 26.53 1.90 -21.13
C ALA A 228 27.88 1.83 -21.87
N HIS A 229 28.11 0.81 -22.71
CA HIS A 229 29.38 0.55 -23.40
C HIS A 229 30.63 0.68 -22.50
N SER A 230 30.52 0.30 -21.22
CA SER A 230 31.57 0.47 -20.20
C SER A 230 32.59 -0.66 -20.16
N GLY A 231 32.51 -1.64 -21.08
CA GLY A 231 33.29 -2.88 -21.02
C GLY A 231 32.78 -3.90 -20.01
N LYS A 232 31.61 -3.64 -19.39
CA LYS A 232 30.89 -4.56 -18.51
C LYS A 232 29.49 -4.77 -19.06
N ILE A 233 29.16 -6.01 -19.44
CA ILE A 233 27.79 -6.40 -19.83
C ILE A 233 27.08 -6.92 -18.59
N LYS A 234 25.93 -6.32 -18.27
CA LYS A 234 25.08 -6.75 -17.16
C LYS A 234 24.06 -7.76 -17.66
N ILE A 235 23.91 -8.88 -16.96
CA ILE A 235 22.96 -9.94 -17.34
C ILE A 235 21.81 -9.96 -16.35
N TYR A 236 20.61 -9.79 -16.87
CA TYR A 236 19.36 -9.86 -16.12
C TYR A 236 18.60 -11.13 -16.49
N PHE A 237 18.00 -11.78 -15.50
CA PHE A 237 17.10 -12.91 -15.72
C PHE A 237 15.73 -12.58 -15.13
N ASN A 238 14.74 -12.42 -15.99
CA ASN A 238 13.36 -12.13 -15.61
C ASN A 238 12.47 -13.32 -15.97
N SER A 239 11.62 -13.75 -15.03
CA SER A 239 10.65 -14.82 -15.24
C SER A 239 9.26 -14.38 -14.80
N ASP A 240 8.35 -14.29 -15.76
CA ASP A 240 6.95 -14.00 -15.50
C ASP A 240 6.11 -15.27 -15.63
N ALA A 241 5.39 -15.59 -14.56
CA ALA A 241 4.56 -16.78 -14.51
C ALA A 241 3.09 -16.41 -14.75
N LYS A 242 2.46 -17.07 -15.72
CA LYS A 242 1.01 -17.02 -15.96
C LYS A 242 0.38 -18.32 -15.49
N ILE A 243 -0.74 -18.22 -14.79
CA ILE A 243 -1.48 -19.39 -14.28
C ILE A 243 -2.56 -19.78 -15.29
N GLU A 244 -2.60 -21.06 -15.64
CA GLU A 244 -3.55 -21.67 -16.57
C GLU A 244 -4.21 -22.92 -15.96
N GLU A 245 -5.37 -23.30 -16.49
CA GLU A 245 -5.97 -24.60 -16.17
C GLU A 245 -5.21 -25.73 -16.86
N CYS A 246 -4.83 -26.73 -16.07
CA CYS A 246 -4.29 -27.96 -16.62
C CYS A 246 -5.39 -28.74 -17.36
N LYS A 247 -5.15 -29.08 -18.63
CA LYS A 247 -6.05 -29.94 -19.42
C LYS A 247 -5.96 -31.40 -18.91
N ASP A 248 -7.11 -32.02 -18.70
CA ASP A 248 -7.28 -33.46 -18.42
C ASP A 248 -6.51 -34.05 -17.23
N LEU A 249 -6.49 -33.37 -16.06
CA LEU A 249 -5.95 -33.99 -14.84
C LEU A 249 -6.91 -35.03 -14.25
N LYS A 250 -6.56 -36.32 -14.38
CA LYS A 250 -7.26 -37.42 -13.71
C LYS A 250 -6.66 -37.67 -12.31
N ILE A 251 -7.06 -36.87 -11.33
CA ILE A 251 -6.69 -37.13 -9.92
C ILE A 251 -7.78 -37.98 -9.28
N SER A 252 -7.42 -39.17 -8.78
CA SER A 252 -8.32 -40.01 -7.99
C SER A 252 -8.43 -39.46 -6.56
N GLY A 253 -9.56 -38.84 -6.17
CA GLY A 253 -9.80 -38.37 -4.79
C GLY A 253 -10.92 -37.34 -4.62
N SER A 254 -11.37 -37.11 -3.37
CA SER A 254 -12.49 -36.21 -3.00
C SER A 254 -12.13 -34.71 -2.98
N ILE A 255 -11.25 -34.26 -3.87
CA ILE A 255 -10.60 -32.94 -3.85
C ILE A 255 -11.60 -31.81 -4.22
N GLN A 256 -12.59 -32.10 -5.07
CA GLN A 256 -13.52 -31.11 -5.62
C GLN A 256 -14.44 -30.44 -4.59
N LYS A 257 -14.64 -31.04 -3.40
CA LYS A 257 -15.55 -30.50 -2.38
C LYS A 257 -15.02 -29.21 -1.73
N ASN A 258 -13.69 -29.02 -1.63
CA ASN A 258 -13.13 -27.89 -0.89
C ASN A 258 -13.33 -26.55 -1.63
N THR A 259 -13.16 -26.53 -2.95
CA THR A 259 -13.27 -25.32 -3.80
C THR A 259 -14.64 -24.65 -3.67
N GLN A 260 -15.72 -25.44 -3.65
CA GLN A 260 -17.09 -24.93 -3.52
C GLN A 260 -17.31 -24.24 -2.16
N TYR A 261 -16.76 -24.78 -1.07
CA TYR A 261 -16.86 -24.14 0.25
C TYR A 261 -16.15 -22.79 0.30
N VAL A 262 -15.00 -22.64 -0.36
CA VAL A 262 -14.28 -21.36 -0.33
C VAL A 262 -15.03 -20.28 -1.14
N LEU A 263 -15.64 -20.64 -2.28
CA LEU A 263 -16.46 -19.70 -3.06
C LEU A 263 -17.72 -19.27 -2.28
N VAL A 264 -18.40 -20.22 -1.63
CA VAL A 264 -19.56 -19.91 -0.76
C VAL A 264 -19.16 -19.01 0.40
N PHE A 265 -17.99 -19.25 1.00
CA PHE A 265 -17.45 -18.41 2.04
C PHE A 265 -17.17 -16.97 1.55
N ASP A 266 -16.50 -16.82 0.40
CA ASP A 266 -16.23 -15.49 -0.19
C ASP A 266 -17.55 -14.76 -0.53
N ALA A 267 -18.59 -15.46 -0.99
CA ALA A 267 -19.91 -14.87 -1.25
C ALA A 267 -20.59 -14.40 0.03
N PHE A 268 -20.47 -15.17 1.11
CA PHE A 268 -20.99 -14.79 2.42
C PHE A 268 -20.32 -13.53 2.98
N VAL A 269 -19.01 -13.36 2.77
CA VAL A 269 -18.30 -12.12 3.13
C VAL A 269 -18.87 -10.92 2.38
N ILE A 270 -19.10 -11.04 1.07
CA ILE A 270 -19.70 -9.98 0.25
C ILE A 270 -21.08 -9.58 0.80
N VAL A 271 -21.93 -10.55 1.15
CA VAL A 271 -23.26 -10.28 1.72
C VAL A 271 -23.17 -9.50 3.04
N ILE A 272 -22.26 -9.90 3.94
CA ILE A 272 -22.05 -9.19 5.22
C ILE A 272 -21.54 -7.76 4.98
N CYS A 273 -20.57 -7.59 4.07
CA CYS A 273 -20.03 -6.28 3.72
C CYS A 273 -21.09 -5.38 3.07
N LEU A 274 -21.95 -5.90 2.20
CA LEU A 274 -23.07 -5.16 1.62
C LEU A 274 -24.10 -4.75 2.67
N ALA A 275 -24.45 -5.65 3.60
CA ALA A 275 -25.34 -5.32 4.72
C ALA A 275 -24.73 -4.22 5.61
N SER A 276 -23.42 -4.30 5.91
CA SER A 276 -22.67 -3.27 6.61
C SER A 276 -22.71 -1.93 5.89
N LEU A 277 -22.41 -1.93 4.58
CA LEU A 277 -22.40 -0.75 3.71
C LEU A 277 -23.77 -0.05 3.71
N ILE A 278 -24.86 -0.81 3.56
CA ILE A 278 -26.24 -0.28 3.57
C ILE A 278 -26.56 0.35 4.93
N LEU A 279 -26.26 -0.33 6.03
CA LEU A 279 -26.55 0.16 7.38
C LEU A 279 -25.73 1.41 7.74
N CYS A 280 -24.46 1.46 7.35
CA CYS A 280 -23.59 2.60 7.55
C CYS A 280 -23.99 3.79 6.68
N THR A 281 -24.32 3.55 5.40
CA THR A 281 -24.82 4.60 4.49
C THR A 281 -26.14 5.18 5.01
N ARG A 282 -27.08 4.34 5.45
CA ARG A 282 -28.33 4.80 6.09
C ARG A 282 -28.04 5.66 7.33
N SER A 283 -27.05 5.30 8.13
CA SER A 283 -26.63 6.08 9.30
C SER A 283 -26.06 7.45 8.91
N ILE A 284 -25.28 7.56 7.83
CA ILE A 284 -24.79 8.85 7.32
C ILE A 284 -25.93 9.69 6.74
N VAL A 285 -26.86 9.09 5.98
CA VAL A 285 -28.03 9.80 5.43
C VAL A 285 -28.90 10.36 6.56
N LEU A 286 -29.12 9.58 7.63
CA LEU A 286 -29.83 10.04 8.83
C LEU A 286 -29.10 11.22 9.49
N ALA A 287 -27.78 11.11 9.64
CA ALA A 287 -26.95 12.18 10.19
C ALA A 287 -27.04 13.48 9.36
N LEU A 288 -27.01 13.38 8.04
CA LEU A 288 -27.12 14.53 7.13
C LEU A 288 -28.52 15.15 7.18
N ARG A 289 -29.58 14.33 7.30
CA ARG A 289 -30.96 14.81 7.47
C ARG A 289 -31.13 15.53 8.80
N LEU A 290 -30.59 14.97 9.89
CA LEU A 290 -30.61 15.58 11.22
C LEU A 290 -29.83 16.89 11.24
N ARG A 291 -28.65 16.94 10.60
CA ARG A 291 -27.87 18.17 10.43
C ARG A 291 -28.65 19.25 9.69
N LYS A 292 -29.33 18.91 8.59
CA LYS A 292 -30.17 19.87 7.84
C LYS A 292 -31.33 20.40 8.71
N ARG A 293 -31.99 19.52 9.48
CA ARG A 293 -33.07 19.90 10.40
C ARG A 293 -32.57 20.84 11.50
N PHE A 294 -31.42 20.52 12.09
CA PHE A 294 -30.77 21.35 13.12
C PHE A 294 -30.40 22.73 12.58
N LEU A 295 -29.76 22.80 11.41
CA LEU A 295 -29.37 24.07 10.78
C LEU A 295 -30.59 24.94 10.45
N LYS A 296 -31.66 24.35 9.90
CA LYS A 296 -32.89 25.07 9.59
C LYS A 296 -33.55 25.61 10.86
N PHE A 297 -33.65 24.79 11.91
CA PHE A 297 -34.20 25.20 13.20
C PHE A 297 -33.40 26.34 13.86
N PHE A 298 -32.07 26.24 13.86
CA PHE A 298 -31.20 27.27 14.44
C PHE A 298 -31.33 28.62 13.70
N LEU A 299 -31.44 28.57 12.37
CA LEU A 299 -31.63 29.76 11.55
C LEU A 299 -33.00 30.41 11.81
N GLU A 300 -34.07 29.61 11.87
CA GLU A 300 -35.45 30.09 12.04
C GLU A 300 -35.68 30.67 13.45
N LYS A 301 -35.19 30.01 14.50
CA LYS A 301 -35.44 30.40 15.89
C LYS A 301 -34.46 31.43 16.43
N TYR A 302 -33.16 31.19 16.24
CA TYR A 302 -32.11 32.03 16.82
C TYR A 302 -31.50 33.04 15.84
N LYS A 303 -31.92 33.02 14.56
CA LYS A 303 -31.39 33.90 13.49
C LYS A 303 -29.85 33.90 13.40
N ARG A 304 -29.22 32.80 13.81
CA ARG A 304 -27.76 32.64 13.87
C ARG A 304 -27.34 31.42 13.06
N HIS A 305 -26.27 31.58 12.29
CA HIS A 305 -25.63 30.45 11.61
C HIS A 305 -24.78 29.64 12.59
N VAL A 306 -24.95 28.32 12.55
CA VAL A 306 -24.14 27.37 13.32
C VAL A 306 -22.73 27.31 12.73
N CYS A 307 -21.70 27.36 13.59
CA CYS A 307 -20.30 27.28 13.17
C CYS A 307 -20.01 25.97 12.40
N ASN A 308 -19.07 26.03 11.44
CA ASN A 308 -18.70 24.87 10.60
C ASN A 308 -18.08 23.71 11.41
N ALA A 309 -17.52 23.98 12.59
CA ALA A 309 -17.00 22.95 13.49
C ALA A 309 -18.13 22.03 13.99
N ASP A 310 -19.21 22.61 14.50
CA ASP A 310 -20.38 21.88 15.01
C ASP A 310 -21.10 21.13 13.89
N GLN A 311 -21.11 21.68 12.67
CA GLN A 311 -21.66 20.99 11.49
C GLN A 311 -20.91 19.70 11.12
N ARG A 312 -19.59 19.65 11.38
CA ARG A 312 -18.74 18.48 11.12
C ARG A 312 -18.91 17.41 12.21
N GLU A 313 -19.32 17.79 13.41
CA GLU A 313 -19.57 16.86 14.53
C GLU A 313 -20.64 15.80 14.20
N PHE A 314 -21.66 16.19 13.42
CA PHE A 314 -22.70 15.29 12.91
C PHE A 314 -22.15 14.17 12.02
N ILE A 315 -21.08 14.41 11.26
CA ILE A 315 -20.51 13.42 10.34
C ILE A 315 -19.56 12.51 11.11
N ASN A 316 -19.89 11.23 11.23
CA ASN A 316 -19.02 10.26 11.89
C ASN A 316 -18.01 9.66 10.93
N GLN A 317 -16.75 10.08 11.07
CA GLN A 317 -15.62 9.63 10.27
C GLN A 317 -15.39 8.12 10.36
N TRP A 318 -15.71 7.49 11.48
CA TRP A 318 -15.64 6.04 11.61
C TRP A 318 -16.59 5.33 10.64
N TYR A 319 -17.78 5.88 10.36
CA TYR A 319 -18.66 5.29 9.35
C TYR A 319 -18.13 5.48 7.92
N ILE A 320 -17.43 6.58 7.64
CA ILE A 320 -16.78 6.79 6.34
C ILE A 320 -15.66 5.76 6.15
N LEU A 321 -14.83 5.56 7.16
CA LEU A 321 -13.77 4.55 7.15
C LEU A 321 -14.33 3.14 6.93
N VAL A 322 -15.43 2.79 7.60
CA VAL A 322 -16.13 1.51 7.39
C VAL A 322 -16.65 1.37 5.97
N ILE A 323 -17.24 2.42 5.38
CA ILE A 323 -17.73 2.38 4.00
C ILE A 323 -16.60 2.16 3.00
N ILE A 324 -15.47 2.87 3.16
CA ILE A 324 -14.29 2.69 2.29
C ILE A 324 -13.76 1.26 2.41
N SER A 325 -13.63 0.75 3.64
CA SER A 325 -13.22 -0.63 3.91
C SER A 325 -14.17 -1.66 3.30
N ASP A 326 -15.49 -1.46 3.39
CA ASP A 326 -16.49 -2.35 2.81
C ASP A 326 -16.39 -2.36 1.27
N LEU A 327 -16.21 -1.20 0.62
CA LEU A 327 -16.02 -1.11 -0.83
C LEU A 327 -14.75 -1.85 -1.29
N LEU A 328 -13.63 -1.66 -0.59
CA LEU A 328 -12.36 -2.35 -0.89
C LEU A 328 -12.48 -3.87 -0.68
N THR A 329 -13.23 -4.31 0.34
CA THR A 329 -13.45 -5.74 0.61
C THR A 329 -14.33 -6.38 -0.46
N ILE A 330 -15.38 -5.68 -0.91
CA ILE A 330 -16.26 -6.16 -1.98
C ILE A 330 -15.49 -6.26 -3.29
N SER A 331 -14.76 -5.22 -3.69
CA SER A 331 -13.96 -5.26 -4.91
C SER A 331 -12.87 -6.33 -4.86
N GLY A 332 -12.15 -6.44 -3.74
CA GLY A 332 -11.15 -7.48 -3.51
C GLY A 332 -11.73 -8.90 -3.55
N SER A 333 -12.93 -9.10 -2.99
CA SER A 333 -13.61 -10.41 -2.99
C SER A 333 -14.11 -10.81 -4.37
N VAL A 334 -14.61 -9.87 -5.17
CA VAL A 334 -15.01 -10.11 -6.57
C VAL A 334 -13.78 -10.50 -7.40
N LEU A 335 -12.68 -9.75 -7.30
CA LEU A 335 -11.43 -10.09 -7.97
C LEU A 335 -10.89 -11.46 -7.53
N LYS A 336 -10.98 -11.79 -6.23
CA LYS A 336 -10.60 -13.11 -5.71
C LYS A 336 -11.43 -14.24 -6.34
N MET A 337 -12.73 -14.02 -6.52
CA MET A 337 -13.60 -14.99 -7.21
C MET A 337 -13.24 -15.13 -8.68
N GLU A 338 -12.96 -14.03 -9.38
CA GLU A 338 -12.53 -14.05 -10.79
C GLU A 338 -11.18 -14.76 -10.98
N ILE A 339 -10.25 -14.58 -10.04
CA ILE A 339 -8.96 -15.29 -10.02
C ILE A 339 -9.18 -16.79 -9.85
N LYS A 340 -10.06 -17.21 -8.92
CA LYS A 340 -10.39 -18.63 -8.75
C LYS A 340 -11.17 -19.22 -9.91
N ALA A 341 -11.96 -18.40 -10.60
CA ALA A 341 -12.60 -18.75 -11.86
C ALA A 341 -11.63 -18.68 -13.06
N LYS A 342 -10.36 -18.34 -12.81
CA LYS A 342 -9.24 -18.33 -13.76
C LYS A 342 -9.44 -17.42 -14.97
N ASN A 343 -10.26 -16.37 -14.82
CA ASN A 343 -10.42 -15.32 -15.82
C ASN A 343 -9.34 -14.21 -15.71
N LEU A 344 -8.74 -14.03 -14.54
CA LEU A 344 -7.73 -13.01 -14.26
C LEU A 344 -6.59 -13.57 -13.41
N THR A 345 -5.37 -13.07 -13.61
CA THR A 345 -4.16 -13.49 -12.87
C THR A 345 -3.57 -12.39 -11.98
N ASN A 346 -4.33 -11.36 -11.66
CA ASN A 346 -3.85 -10.18 -10.92
C ASN A 346 -3.93 -10.35 -9.39
N TYR A 347 -3.12 -11.26 -8.83
CA TYR A 347 -3.05 -11.52 -7.39
C TYR A 347 -2.58 -10.29 -6.59
N ASN A 348 -1.67 -9.48 -7.15
CA ASN A 348 -1.11 -8.29 -6.49
C ASN A 348 -2.20 -7.26 -6.14
N LEU A 349 -3.09 -6.95 -7.10
CA LEU A 349 -4.17 -5.98 -6.88
C LEU A 349 -5.17 -6.51 -5.85
N CYS A 350 -5.54 -7.80 -5.94
CA CYS A 350 -6.42 -8.44 -4.97
C CYS A 350 -5.83 -8.40 -3.55
N SER A 351 -4.54 -8.72 -3.41
CA SER A 351 -3.81 -8.67 -2.14
C SER A 351 -3.78 -7.27 -1.53
N ILE A 352 -3.50 -6.24 -2.34
CA ILE A 352 -3.51 -4.85 -1.87
C ILE A 352 -4.91 -4.45 -1.40
N LEU A 353 -5.97 -4.76 -2.16
CA LEU A 353 -7.35 -4.40 -1.81
C LEU A 353 -7.81 -5.10 -0.53
N LEU A 354 -7.64 -6.42 -0.41
CA LEU A 354 -8.04 -7.18 0.78
C LEU A 354 -7.17 -6.86 2.01
N GLY A 355 -5.87 -6.61 1.80
CA GLY A 355 -4.94 -6.23 2.86
C GLY A 355 -5.25 -4.84 3.43
N THR A 356 -5.41 -3.84 2.56
CA THR A 356 -5.79 -2.47 2.97
C THR A 356 -7.18 -2.42 3.58
N SER A 357 -8.13 -3.19 3.05
CA SER A 357 -9.47 -3.25 3.64
C SER A 357 -9.45 -3.81 5.06
N THR A 358 -8.70 -4.90 5.28
CA THR A 358 -8.54 -5.53 6.60
C THR A 358 -7.85 -4.60 7.58
N LEU A 359 -6.81 -3.86 7.15
CA LEU A 359 -6.16 -2.83 7.97
C LEU A 359 -7.18 -1.78 8.43
N PHE A 360 -8.04 -1.28 7.54
CA PHE A 360 -9.10 -0.35 7.91
C PHE A 360 -10.17 -1.00 8.81
N VAL A 361 -10.53 -2.26 8.61
CA VAL A 361 -11.44 -2.98 9.52
C VAL A 361 -10.88 -3.01 10.95
N TRP A 362 -9.59 -3.33 11.10
CA TRP A 362 -8.91 -3.37 12.40
C TRP A 362 -8.71 -1.99 13.02
N VAL A 363 -8.38 -0.96 12.24
CA VAL A 363 -8.41 0.44 12.71
C VAL A 363 -9.82 0.81 13.18
N GLY A 364 -10.86 0.32 12.50
CA GLY A 364 -12.25 0.47 12.91
C GLY A 364 -12.57 -0.09 14.29
N VAL A 365 -11.81 -1.07 14.80
CA VAL A 365 -11.96 -1.62 16.15
C VAL A 365 -11.67 -0.57 17.23
N ILE A 366 -10.76 0.37 16.94
CA ILE A 366 -10.39 1.47 17.85
C ILE A 366 -11.64 2.29 18.26
N ARG A 367 -12.63 2.41 17.37
CA ARG A 367 -13.92 3.04 17.68
C ARG A 367 -14.61 2.39 18.89
N TYR A 368 -14.61 1.06 18.96
CA TYR A 368 -15.27 0.32 20.03
C TYR A 368 -14.50 0.42 21.35
N LEU A 369 -13.17 0.58 21.29
CA LEU A 369 -12.35 0.89 22.45
C LEU A 369 -12.63 2.31 22.98
N GLY A 370 -13.02 3.24 22.12
CA GLY A 370 -13.41 4.60 22.50
C GLY A 370 -14.62 4.70 23.43
N TYR A 371 -15.41 3.62 23.62
CA TYR A 371 -16.49 3.59 24.62
C TYR A 371 -15.97 3.53 26.06
N PHE A 372 -14.71 3.14 26.26
CA PHE A 372 -14.08 3.13 27.56
C PHE A 372 -13.38 4.48 27.80
N GLN A 373 -13.72 5.14 28.90
CA GLN A 373 -13.22 6.48 29.23
C GLN A 373 -11.68 6.57 29.26
N ALA A 374 -10.98 5.51 29.70
CA ALA A 374 -9.52 5.47 29.74
C ALA A 374 -8.87 5.45 28.34
N TYR A 375 -9.39 4.64 27.41
CA TYR A 375 -8.87 4.55 26.04
C TYR A 375 -9.29 5.72 25.15
N ASN A 376 -10.43 6.35 25.46
CA ASN A 376 -10.92 7.52 24.74
C ASN A 376 -9.93 8.69 24.81
N VAL A 377 -9.19 8.85 25.93
CA VAL A 377 -8.13 9.87 26.06
C VAL A 377 -7.12 9.71 24.94
N LEU A 378 -6.56 8.52 24.76
CA LEU A 378 -5.51 8.28 23.79
C LEU A 378 -5.98 8.60 22.36
N ILE A 379 -7.19 8.16 22.00
CA ILE A 379 -7.78 8.40 20.68
C ILE A 379 -7.99 9.90 20.45
N LEU A 380 -8.56 10.60 21.43
CA LEU A 380 -8.77 12.04 21.38
C LEU A 380 -7.44 12.81 21.27
N THR A 381 -6.40 12.35 21.95
CA THR A 381 -5.08 12.99 21.89
C THR A 381 -4.43 12.81 20.51
N MET A 382 -4.56 11.64 19.89
CA MET A 382 -4.07 11.40 18.53
C MET A 382 -4.82 12.25 17.49
N GLN A 383 -6.15 12.38 17.63
CA GLN A 383 -6.97 13.22 16.76
C GLN A 383 -6.67 14.72 16.94
N ALA A 384 -6.45 15.16 18.18
CA ALA A 384 -6.13 16.55 18.50
C ALA A 384 -4.70 16.94 18.09
N SER A 385 -3.73 16.01 18.18
CA SER A 385 -2.34 16.25 17.80
C SER A 385 -2.13 16.21 16.29
N LEU A 386 -2.86 15.37 15.55
CA LEU A 386 -2.69 15.19 14.09
C LEU A 386 -2.57 16.49 13.28
N PRO A 387 -3.46 17.51 13.39
CA PRO A 387 -3.33 18.74 12.61
C PRO A 387 -2.12 19.59 13.02
N LYS A 388 -1.75 19.59 14.32
CA LYS A 388 -0.54 20.29 14.80
C LYS A 388 0.70 19.62 14.22
N VAL A 389 0.73 18.29 14.30
CA VAL A 389 1.79 17.44 13.77
C VAL A 389 1.93 17.61 12.25
N LEU A 390 0.84 17.55 11.47
CA LEU A 390 0.90 17.72 10.02
C LEU A 390 1.50 19.06 9.58
N ARG A 391 1.16 20.15 10.28
CA ARG A 391 1.78 21.47 10.02
C ARG A 391 3.27 21.46 10.32
N PHE A 392 3.66 20.87 11.44
CA PHE A 392 5.07 20.73 11.80
C PHE A 392 5.82 19.84 10.80
N CYS A 393 5.24 18.71 10.38
CA CYS A 393 5.77 17.83 9.34
C CYS A 393 5.93 18.54 8.00
N ALA A 394 5.03 19.45 7.62
CA ALA A 394 5.21 20.24 6.40
C ALA A 394 6.45 21.14 6.47
N CYS A 395 6.67 21.80 7.61
CA CYS A 395 7.87 22.61 7.83
C CYS A 395 9.16 21.75 7.86
N ALA A 396 9.15 20.66 8.61
CA ALA A 396 10.28 19.72 8.69
C ALA A 396 10.56 19.05 7.33
N GLY A 397 9.50 18.76 6.56
CA GLY A 397 9.57 18.16 5.23
C GLY A 397 10.30 19.05 4.22
N MET A 398 10.14 20.38 4.30
CA MET A 398 10.91 21.31 3.45
C MET A 398 12.41 21.24 3.73
N ILE A 399 12.80 21.15 5.01
CA ILE A 399 14.21 20.98 5.40
C ILE A 399 14.72 19.62 4.93
N TYR A 400 13.91 18.57 5.13
CA TYR A 400 14.22 17.20 4.73
C TYR A 400 14.48 17.08 3.22
N LEU A 401 13.64 17.69 2.39
CA LEU A 401 13.83 17.75 0.94
C LEU A 401 15.12 18.49 0.57
N GLY A 402 15.45 19.59 1.26
CA GLY A 402 16.72 20.28 1.07
C GLY A 402 17.93 19.38 1.31
N TYR A 403 17.91 18.61 2.40
CA TYR A 403 18.94 17.59 2.67
C TYR A 403 18.92 16.48 1.62
N THR A 404 17.75 16.01 1.18
CA THR A 404 17.61 14.94 0.17
C THR A 404 18.24 15.34 -1.15
N PHE A 405 17.90 16.51 -1.71
CA PHE A 405 18.48 16.99 -2.96
C PHE A 405 19.99 17.23 -2.86
N CYS A 406 20.44 17.80 -1.74
CA CYS A 406 21.86 18.05 -1.49
C CYS A 406 22.66 16.74 -1.36
N GLY A 407 22.13 15.76 -0.62
CA GLY A 407 22.74 14.44 -0.47
C GLY A 407 22.81 13.69 -1.79
N TRP A 408 21.73 13.72 -2.58
CA TRP A 408 21.65 13.06 -3.88
C TRP A 408 22.74 13.55 -4.84
N ILE A 409 22.85 14.88 -5.05
CA ILE A 409 23.80 15.41 -6.04
C ILE A 409 25.26 15.33 -5.57
N VAL A 410 25.54 15.53 -4.27
CA VAL A 410 26.92 15.58 -3.77
C VAL A 410 27.46 14.20 -3.43
N LEU A 411 26.65 13.35 -2.79
CA LEU A 411 27.08 12.03 -2.31
C LEU A 411 26.72 10.89 -3.27
N GLY A 412 25.78 11.09 -4.20
CA GLY A 412 25.32 10.05 -5.13
C GLY A 412 26.43 9.36 -5.92
N PRO A 413 27.39 10.08 -6.52
CA PRO A 413 28.49 9.46 -7.26
C PRO A 413 29.48 8.66 -6.40
N TYR A 414 29.44 8.84 -5.08
CA TYR A 414 30.45 8.31 -4.14
C TYR A 414 29.87 7.31 -3.14
N HIS A 415 28.55 7.13 -3.10
CA HIS A 415 27.87 6.30 -2.13
C HIS A 415 26.61 5.67 -2.71
N ASN A 416 26.53 4.33 -2.70
CA ASN A 416 25.45 3.56 -3.34
C ASN A 416 24.04 3.95 -2.84
N LYS A 417 23.87 4.17 -1.53
CA LYS A 417 22.57 4.61 -0.98
C LYS A 417 22.10 5.99 -1.46
N PHE A 418 23.01 6.83 -1.94
CA PHE A 418 22.68 8.17 -2.41
C PHE A 418 22.49 8.26 -3.94
N GLU A 419 22.50 7.13 -4.66
CA GLU A 419 22.43 7.09 -6.12
C GLU A 419 21.09 7.61 -6.67
N ASN A 420 19.98 7.13 -6.09
CA ASN A 420 18.62 7.50 -6.51
C ASN A 420 17.93 8.35 -5.45
N LEU A 421 17.08 9.29 -5.87
CA LEU A 421 16.37 10.16 -4.92
C LEU A 421 15.51 9.36 -3.92
N ASN A 422 14.92 8.25 -4.36
CA ASN A 422 14.13 7.36 -3.50
C ASN A 422 15.01 6.68 -2.43
N THR A 423 16.18 6.14 -2.83
CA THR A 423 17.11 5.49 -1.89
C THR A 423 17.72 6.50 -0.92
N VAL A 424 17.93 7.74 -1.37
CA VAL A 424 18.36 8.86 -0.50
C VAL A 424 17.29 9.15 0.55
N ALA A 425 16.02 9.22 0.14
CA ALA A 425 14.90 9.45 1.04
C ALA A 425 14.69 8.28 2.01
N GLU A 426 14.90 7.03 1.59
CA GLU A 426 14.87 5.88 2.49
C GLU A 426 16.04 5.92 3.49
N CYS A 427 17.25 6.19 3.01
CA CYS A 427 18.45 6.29 3.84
C CYS A 427 18.32 7.38 4.89
N LEU A 428 17.89 8.58 4.52
CA LEU A 428 17.69 9.70 5.45
C LEU A 428 16.58 9.37 6.46
N PHE A 429 15.49 8.71 6.05
CA PHE A 429 14.42 8.31 6.96
C PHE A 429 14.90 7.23 7.96
N SER A 430 15.68 6.25 7.52
CA SER A 430 16.34 5.27 8.40
C SER A 430 17.27 5.96 9.40
N LEU A 431 18.07 6.93 8.96
CA LEU A 431 18.96 7.70 9.83
C LEU A 431 18.21 8.52 10.89
N VAL A 432 17.05 9.11 10.57
CA VAL A 432 16.20 9.82 11.55
C VAL A 432 15.75 8.89 12.68
N ASN A 433 15.55 7.60 12.38
CA ASN A 433 15.18 6.58 13.35
C ASN A 433 16.38 5.88 14.00
N GLY A 434 17.61 6.30 13.67
CA GLY A 434 18.85 5.73 14.22
C GLY A 434 19.31 4.42 13.58
N ASP A 435 18.74 4.05 12.44
CA ASP A 435 19.12 2.84 11.69
C ASP A 435 20.29 3.12 10.73
N ASP A 436 21.21 2.16 10.68
CA ASP A 436 22.39 2.12 9.83
C ASP A 436 23.28 3.39 9.78
N MET A 437 23.48 4.00 10.95
CA MET A 437 24.30 5.21 11.08
C MET A 437 25.78 4.94 10.78
N TYR A 438 26.35 3.83 11.25
CA TYR A 438 27.78 3.57 11.06
C TYR A 438 28.11 3.16 9.61
N ALA A 439 27.31 2.31 8.95
CA ALA A 439 27.68 1.89 7.60
C ALA A 439 27.58 3.04 6.59
N THR A 440 26.63 3.97 6.76
CA THR A 440 26.59 5.21 5.95
C THR A 440 27.86 6.04 6.10
N PHE A 441 28.46 6.04 7.29
CA PHE A 441 29.73 6.68 7.56
C PHE A 441 30.95 5.90 7.04
N ALA A 442 30.87 4.57 6.98
CA ALA A 442 31.98 3.70 6.59
C ALA A 442 32.10 3.51 5.07
N HIS A 443 30.97 3.48 4.35
CA HIS A 443 30.92 3.24 2.90
C HIS A 443 31.28 4.44 2.03
N ILE A 444 31.57 5.61 2.61
CA ILE A 444 31.97 6.80 1.85
C ILE A 444 33.36 6.56 1.22
N GLN A 445 33.40 6.48 -0.11
CA GLN A 445 34.65 6.32 -0.86
C GLN A 445 35.55 7.54 -0.65
N GLN A 446 36.78 7.33 -0.16
CA GLN A 446 37.79 8.39 0.07
C GLN A 446 38.48 8.82 -1.24
N LYS A 447 37.73 9.02 -2.33
CA LYS A 447 38.31 9.47 -3.61
C LYS A 447 38.67 10.95 -3.60
N SER A 448 37.94 11.77 -2.85
CA SER A 448 38.26 13.19 -2.67
C SER A 448 38.07 13.62 -1.21
N HIS A 449 39.09 14.28 -0.66
CA HIS A 449 39.08 14.73 0.74
C HIS A 449 37.96 15.77 1.00
N LEU A 450 37.63 16.62 0.00
CA LEU A 450 36.57 17.61 0.11
C LEU A 450 35.19 16.98 0.26
N VAL A 451 34.86 15.98 -0.58
CA VAL A 451 33.57 15.27 -0.48
C VAL A 451 33.50 14.46 0.81
N TRP A 452 34.62 13.85 1.22
CA TRP A 452 34.69 13.16 2.51
C TRP A 452 34.40 14.11 3.68
N LEU A 453 35.03 15.28 3.73
CA LEU A 453 34.79 16.25 4.80
C LEU A 453 33.35 16.81 4.75
N PHE A 454 32.85 17.11 3.55
CA PHE A 454 31.47 17.53 3.35
C PHE A 454 30.48 16.47 3.85
N SER A 455 30.71 15.19 3.53
CA SER A 455 29.83 14.09 3.93
C SER A 455 29.73 13.95 5.45
N ARG A 456 30.85 14.13 6.17
CA ARG A 456 30.86 14.13 7.65
C ARG A 456 30.04 15.28 8.19
N LEU A 457 30.29 16.49 7.70
CA LEU A 457 29.57 17.68 8.14
C LEU A 457 28.06 17.56 7.85
N TYR A 458 27.71 17.10 6.65
CA TYR A 458 26.34 16.86 6.21
C TYR A 458 25.61 15.83 7.08
N LEU A 459 26.22 14.66 7.33
CA LEU A 459 25.58 13.62 8.13
C LEU A 459 25.49 14.03 9.61
N TYR A 460 26.54 14.63 10.19
CA TYR A 460 26.47 15.13 11.56
C TYR A 460 25.44 16.25 11.73
N SER A 461 25.35 17.19 10.77
CA SER A 461 24.35 18.26 10.82
C SER A 461 22.94 17.70 10.68
N PHE A 462 22.72 16.75 9.77
CA PHE A 462 21.43 16.10 9.59
C PHE A 462 21.00 15.32 10.84
N ILE A 463 21.85 14.42 11.34
CA ILE A 463 21.56 13.57 12.50
C ILE A 463 21.28 14.43 13.74
N SER A 464 22.14 15.41 14.02
CA SER A 464 21.97 16.26 15.20
C SER A 464 20.68 17.09 15.14
N LEU A 465 20.37 17.66 13.97
CA LEU A 465 19.18 18.49 13.79
C LEU A 465 17.89 17.65 13.84
N PHE A 466 17.84 16.52 13.11
CA PHE A 466 16.61 15.73 13.03
C PHE A 466 16.33 14.92 14.30
N ILE A 467 17.35 14.28 14.88
CA ILE A 467 17.16 13.47 16.10
C ILE A 467 16.98 14.36 17.32
N TYR A 468 17.89 15.31 17.58
CA TYR A 468 17.82 16.05 18.84
C TYR A 468 16.81 17.18 18.84
N MET A 469 16.59 17.87 17.71
CA MET A 469 15.66 19.00 17.66
C MET A 469 14.28 18.60 17.14
N ILE A 470 14.20 18.06 15.91
CA ILE A 470 12.90 17.83 15.25
C ILE A 470 12.12 16.71 15.95
N LEU A 471 12.74 15.57 16.24
CA LEU A 471 12.08 14.45 16.92
C LEU A 471 11.64 14.82 18.34
N SER A 472 12.50 15.51 19.10
CA SER A 472 12.16 16.01 20.43
C SER A 472 10.97 16.96 20.41
N LEU A 473 10.91 17.87 19.43
CA LEU A 473 9.78 18.80 19.29
C LEU A 473 8.50 18.07 18.87
N PHE A 474 8.60 17.04 18.04
CA PHE A 474 7.49 16.19 17.66
C PHE A 474 6.88 15.49 18.89
N ILE A 475 7.72 14.90 19.74
CA ILE A 475 7.30 14.29 21.00
C ILE A 475 6.66 15.35 21.91
N ALA A 476 7.26 16.53 22.05
CA ALA A 476 6.71 17.62 22.87
C ALA A 476 5.32 18.08 22.40
N LEU A 477 5.07 18.17 21.09
CA LEU A 477 3.75 18.54 20.53
C LEU A 477 2.66 17.50 20.83
N ILE A 478 3.02 16.22 20.83
CA ILE A 478 2.10 15.14 21.19
C ILE A 478 1.82 15.19 22.70
N THR A 479 2.85 15.37 23.52
CA THR A 479 2.73 15.49 24.99
C THR A 479 1.88 16.70 25.40
N ASP A 480 2.07 17.87 24.78
CA ASP A 480 1.22 19.06 25.00
C ASP A 480 -0.26 18.79 24.71
N SER A 481 -0.52 18.07 23.61
CA SER A 481 -1.88 17.70 23.22
C SER A 481 -2.47 16.67 24.20
N TYR A 482 -1.65 15.74 24.69
CA TYR A 482 -2.02 14.81 25.75
C TYR A 482 -2.43 15.52 27.04
N ASP A 483 -1.61 16.43 27.54
CA ASP A 483 -1.88 17.20 28.75
C ASP A 483 -3.11 18.10 28.62
N THR A 484 -3.32 18.69 27.44
CA THR A 484 -4.52 19.50 27.15
C THR A 484 -5.80 18.67 27.24
N ILE A 485 -5.83 17.48 26.63
CA ILE A 485 -7.00 16.59 26.70
C ILE A 485 -7.21 16.06 28.12
N LYS A 486 -6.13 15.74 28.84
CA LYS A 486 -6.21 15.32 30.25
C LYS A 486 -6.85 16.40 31.12
N LYS A 487 -6.49 17.67 30.93
CA LYS A 487 -7.14 18.82 31.60
C LYS A 487 -8.61 18.97 31.22
N TYR A 488 -8.98 18.75 29.95
CA TYR A 488 -10.38 18.80 29.51
C TYR A 488 -11.24 17.68 30.12
N GLN A 489 -10.67 16.51 30.41
CA GLN A 489 -11.41 15.49 31.15
C GLN A 489 -11.64 15.86 32.62
N GLN A 490 -10.69 16.53 33.26
CA GLN A 490 -10.83 16.95 34.66
C GLN A 490 -11.78 18.14 34.82
N ASN A 491 -11.68 19.14 33.95
CA ASN A 491 -12.39 20.43 34.08
C ASN A 491 -13.64 20.53 33.19
N GLY A 492 -13.92 19.50 32.39
CA GLY A 492 -14.96 19.52 31.36
C GLY A 492 -14.48 20.11 30.04
N PHE A 493 -15.11 19.66 28.95
CA PHE A 493 -14.81 20.15 27.61
C PHE A 493 -15.36 21.57 27.39
N PRO A 494 -14.70 22.38 26.55
CA PRO A 494 -15.22 23.70 26.18
C PRO A 494 -16.60 23.55 25.52
N ALA A 495 -17.58 24.32 26.00
CA ALA A 495 -18.95 24.24 25.52
C ALA A 495 -19.05 24.62 24.03
N THR A 496 -19.66 23.75 23.23
CA THR A 496 -20.11 24.05 21.86
C THR A 496 -21.56 24.52 21.86
N ASP A 497 -21.99 25.27 20.83
CA ASP A 497 -23.39 25.74 20.70
C ASP A 497 -24.36 24.51 20.73
N LEU A 498 -23.91 23.36 20.22
CA LEU A 498 -24.64 22.09 20.29
C LEU A 498 -24.72 21.51 21.72
N GLN A 499 -23.62 21.51 22.47
CA GLN A 499 -23.59 21.01 23.84
C GLN A 499 -24.40 21.90 24.79
N GLU A 500 -24.35 23.21 24.60
CA GLU A 500 -25.17 24.17 25.34
C GLU A 500 -26.66 23.92 25.04
N PHE A 501 -27.01 23.74 23.76
CA PHE A 501 -28.35 23.36 23.34
C PHE A 501 -28.81 22.02 23.92
N LEU A 502 -27.91 21.05 24.17
CA LEU A 502 -28.27 19.77 24.80
C LEU A 502 -28.37 19.85 26.34
N LYS A 503 -27.68 20.81 26.99
CA LYS A 503 -27.62 20.97 28.45
C LYS A 503 -28.81 21.72 29.07
N GLU A 504 -29.49 22.58 28.32
CA GLU A 504 -30.59 23.43 28.82
C GLU A 504 -31.78 22.70 29.49
N CYS A 505 -31.86 21.37 29.47
CA CYS A 505 -32.85 20.61 30.24
C CYS A 505 -32.43 20.29 31.69
N SER A 506 -31.14 20.21 32.04
CA SER A 506 -30.78 19.83 33.42
C SER A 506 -31.04 20.92 34.45
N SER A 507 -31.18 22.17 34.01
CA SER A 507 -31.50 23.31 34.88
C SER A 507 -33.00 23.51 35.08
N LYS A 508 -33.87 23.02 34.17
CA LYS A 508 -35.32 23.20 34.30
C LYS A 508 -35.97 22.26 35.33
N GLU A 509 -35.36 21.09 35.59
CA GLU A 509 -35.81 20.19 36.67
C GLU A 509 -35.32 20.64 38.06
N LYS A 510 -34.27 21.47 38.16
CA LYS A 510 -33.78 22.05 39.43
C LYS A 510 -34.35 23.42 39.78
N CYS A 511 -35.16 24.02 38.90
CA CYS A 511 -35.71 25.36 39.10
C CYS A 511 -37.20 25.35 39.50
N GLN A 512 -37.73 24.23 40.01
CA GLN A 512 -39.10 24.12 40.52
C GLN A 512 -39.19 24.04 42.05
N GLU A 513 -38.07 24.01 42.76
CA GLU A 513 -38.01 24.18 44.21
C GLU A 513 -37.18 25.42 44.54
N GLU A 514 -37.72 26.62 44.33
CA GLU A 514 -37.43 27.79 45.17
C GLU A 514 -38.34 28.97 44.79
N SER A 515 -39.09 29.44 45.79
CA SER A 515 -40.03 30.56 45.72
C SER A 515 -39.32 31.90 45.43
N PRO A 516 -40.03 32.92 44.90
CA PRO A 516 -39.40 34.13 44.37
C PRO A 516 -39.20 35.19 45.46
N ALA A 517 -37.99 35.73 45.58
CA ALA A 517 -37.76 37.00 46.26
C ALA A 517 -36.52 37.74 45.70
N PHE A 518 -36.79 38.98 45.26
CA PHE A 518 -35.89 40.14 45.22
C PHE A 518 -34.71 40.20 44.21
N LEU A 519 -34.93 41.07 43.20
CA LEU A 519 -34.02 42.12 42.70
C LEU A 519 -32.56 41.74 42.35
N SER A 520 -32.24 41.79 41.05
CA SER A 520 -31.55 42.96 40.50
C SER A 520 -31.55 42.97 38.96
N SER A 521 -32.21 44.00 38.43
CA SER A 521 -31.92 44.57 37.12
C SER A 521 -30.46 45.02 37.12
N ILE A 522 -29.69 44.58 36.12
CA ILE A 522 -28.41 45.09 35.58
C ILE A 522 -27.53 43.91 35.16
N CYS A 523 -27.69 43.47 33.90
CA CYS A 523 -26.57 43.09 33.02
C CYS A 523 -27.06 42.85 31.58
N CYS A 524 -27.77 43.83 31.03
CA CYS A 524 -27.80 44.03 29.58
C CYS A 524 -26.44 44.62 29.15
N LEU A 525 -25.42 43.77 29.04
CA LEU A 525 -24.13 44.14 28.46
C LEU A 525 -23.74 43.12 27.38
N ARG A 526 -24.38 43.30 26.23
CA ARG A 526 -23.77 43.29 24.89
C ARG A 526 -22.55 42.38 24.71
N ARG A 527 -22.76 41.07 24.60
CA ARG A 527 -21.76 40.13 24.08
C ARG A 527 -21.96 39.94 22.58
N ASN A 528 -21.71 41.01 21.81
CA ASN A 528 -21.62 40.93 20.35
C ASN A 528 -20.16 40.63 19.99
N ARG A 529 -19.92 39.43 19.40
CA ARG A 529 -18.66 38.77 19.01
C ARG A 529 -18.29 37.54 19.86
N SER A 530 -19.08 36.48 19.74
CA SER A 530 -18.48 35.14 19.65
C SER A 530 -17.89 35.00 18.24
N GLY A 531 -16.65 35.48 18.06
CA GLY A 531 -15.88 35.13 16.87
C GLY A 531 -15.82 33.61 16.79
N CYS A 532 -16.20 33.05 15.64
CA CYS A 532 -16.01 31.64 15.35
C CYS A 532 -14.48 31.43 15.33
N TYR A 533 -13.89 31.13 16.50
CA TYR A 533 -12.48 30.76 16.59
C TYR A 533 -12.30 29.59 15.63
N GLN A 534 -11.27 29.65 14.78
CA GLN A 534 -10.80 28.51 14.01
C GLN A 534 -10.37 27.40 14.99
N ARG A 535 -11.35 26.62 15.46
CA ARG A 535 -11.17 25.45 16.29
C ARG A 535 -11.45 24.22 15.46
N TRP A 536 -10.51 23.31 15.57
CA TRP A 536 -10.40 22.17 14.68
C TRP A 536 -11.49 21.12 14.94
N PRO A 537 -11.97 20.45 13.88
CA PRO A 537 -13.22 19.68 13.86
C PRO A 537 -13.16 18.28 14.50
N TRP A 538 -12.24 18.02 15.44
CA TRP A 538 -11.82 16.65 15.78
C TRP A 538 -12.07 16.20 17.22
N VAL A 539 -12.86 16.92 18.01
CA VAL A 539 -13.21 16.48 19.36
C VAL A 539 -14.63 15.92 19.34
N LYS A 540 -14.75 14.59 19.26
CA LYS A 540 -16.01 13.88 19.51
C LYS A 540 -15.94 13.26 20.89
N LEU A 541 -16.86 13.62 21.78
CA LEU A 541 -17.17 12.75 22.90
C LEU A 541 -18.37 11.88 22.55
N ALA A 542 -18.12 10.58 22.64
CA ALA A 542 -19.11 9.56 22.91
C ALA A 542 -19.46 9.59 24.40
#